data_AF-A0A183GI74-F1
#
_entry.id   AF-A0A183GI74-F1
#
_cell.length_a   1.000
_cell.length_b   1.000
_cell.length_c   1.000
_cell.angle_alpha   90.00
_cell.angle_beta   90.00
_cell.angle_gamma   90.00
#
_symmetry.space_group_name_H-M   'P 1'
#
loop_
_entity.id
_entity.type
_entity.pdbx_description
1 polymer ?
#
loop_
_entity_poly.entity_id
_entity_poly.type
_entity_poly.pdbx_seq_one_letter_code
_entity_poly.pdbx_strand_id
1 'polypeptide(L)'
;MMLPNSLISGDIGYAVKINTEDYQEKILRDVLLPWVAENAVSGERVLQQDWAPAHSARSTLAFCQSHFPGHWTKDFWPANSPDLNPMDFAVWGYLQQKVFSKSHQSLNALKASLQNVWDDIDVTFLRLTVISVEKRLKACTAAKGAHFEHLHE
;
A
#
# COMPACT_ATOMS: atom_id res chain seq x y z
N MET A 1 -6.42 -1.06 -4.08
CA MET A 1 -5.73 -0.81 -2.80
C MET A 1 -6.75 -1.11 -1.73
N MET A 2 -6.52 -2.10 -0.88
CA MET A 2 -7.49 -2.57 0.12
C MET A 2 -6.75 -2.65 1.45
N LEU A 3 -7.31 -2.09 2.52
CA LEU A 3 -7.01 -2.53 3.87
C LEU A 3 -7.91 -3.75 4.13
N PRO A 4 -7.37 -4.97 4.25
CA PRO A 4 -8.18 -6.09 4.66
C PRO A 4 -8.64 -5.87 6.10
N ASN A 5 -9.95 -5.85 6.32
CA ASN A 5 -10.56 -5.86 7.65
C ASN A 5 -10.06 -7.03 8.53
N SER A 6 -9.43 -8.05 7.93
CA SER A 6 -8.90 -9.24 8.61
C SER A 6 -7.52 -9.06 9.27
N LEU A 7 -6.83 -7.93 9.09
CA LEU A 7 -5.41 -7.83 9.49
C LEU A 7 -5.10 -7.18 10.84
N ILE A 8 -6.11 -6.73 11.58
CA ILE A 8 -5.92 -6.25 12.95
C ILE A 8 -6.73 -7.12 13.90
N SER A 9 -6.53 -8.43 13.87
CA SER A 9 -6.95 -9.35 14.94
C SER A 9 -5.75 -9.68 15.84
N GLY A 10 -5.13 -8.64 16.40
CA GLY A 10 -4.32 -8.77 17.59
C GLY A 10 -5.14 -8.26 18.75
N ASP A 11 -5.80 -9.16 19.49
CA ASP A 11 -6.14 -8.87 20.87
C ASP A 11 -4.81 -8.59 21.59
N ILE A 12 -4.73 -7.48 22.31
CA ILE A 12 -3.55 -6.98 23.04
C ILE A 12 -2.55 -6.18 22.16
N GLY A 13 -2.75 -4.86 22.06
CA GLY A 13 -1.74 -3.77 22.16
C GLY A 13 -0.39 -3.79 21.41
N TYR A 14 -0.01 -4.84 20.68
CA TYR A 14 1.24 -4.95 19.95
C TYR A 14 0.99 -4.98 18.45
N ALA A 15 1.78 -4.22 17.70
CA ALA A 15 1.84 -4.34 16.25
C ALA A 15 2.35 -5.76 15.91
N VAL A 16 1.44 -6.65 15.52
CA VAL A 16 1.82 -7.97 15.01
C VAL A 16 2.51 -7.75 13.67
N LYS A 17 3.81 -8.04 13.61
CA LYS A 17 4.55 -8.00 12.35
C LYS A 17 4.03 -9.13 11.47
N ILE A 18 3.46 -8.78 10.32
CA ILE A 18 3.03 -9.75 9.31
C ILE A 18 4.27 -10.52 8.84
N ASN A 19 4.25 -11.84 9.02
CA ASN A 19 5.31 -12.72 8.53
C ASN A 19 5.03 -13.14 7.07
N THR A 20 5.95 -13.89 6.47
CA THR A 20 5.84 -14.35 5.07
C THR A 20 4.59 -15.19 4.82
N GLU A 21 4.23 -16.09 5.74
CA GLU A 21 3.08 -16.99 5.61
C GLU A 21 1.76 -16.20 5.73
N ASP A 22 1.65 -15.33 6.74
CA ASP A 22 0.49 -14.46 6.90
C ASP A 22 0.30 -13.55 5.68
N TYR A 23 1.39 -13.03 5.10
CA TYR A 23 1.30 -12.22 3.89
C TYR A 23 0.79 -13.04 2.70
N GLN A 24 1.32 -14.24 2.48
CA GLN A 24 0.93 -15.08 1.36
C GLN A 24 -0.52 -15.56 1.46
N GLU A 25 -0.90 -16.11 2.60
CA GLU A 25 -2.18 -16.76 2.76
C GLU A 25 -3.27 -15.73 3.04
N LYS A 26 -3.10 -14.87 4.05
CA LYS A 26 -4.19 -13.96 4.47
C LYS A 26 -4.33 -12.75 3.56
N ILE A 27 -3.26 -12.30 2.89
CA ILE A 27 -3.27 -11.04 2.13
C ILE A 27 -3.30 -11.30 0.64
N LEU A 28 -2.32 -12.04 0.13
CA LEU A 28 -2.27 -12.29 -1.31
C LEU A 28 -3.37 -13.25 -1.74
N ARG A 29 -3.52 -14.40 -1.06
CA ARG A 29 -4.48 -15.43 -1.43
C ARG A 29 -5.90 -15.10 -1.02
N ASP A 30 -6.14 -14.75 0.25
CA ASP A 30 -7.51 -14.60 0.75
C ASP A 30 -8.16 -13.26 0.36
N VAL A 31 -7.36 -12.23 0.06
CA VAL A 31 -7.88 -10.87 -0.13
C VAL A 31 -7.57 -10.33 -1.52
N LEU A 32 -6.29 -10.23 -1.88
CA LEU A 32 -5.91 -9.53 -3.10
C LEU A 32 -6.31 -10.32 -4.36
N LEU A 33 -6.09 -11.63 -4.37
CA LEU A 33 -6.37 -12.46 -5.55
C LEU A 33 -7.88 -12.50 -5.90
N PRO A 34 -8.80 -12.75 -4.96
CA PRO A 34 -10.24 -12.64 -5.22
C PRO A 34 -10.64 -11.23 -5.67
N TRP A 35 -10.13 -10.19 -4.99
CA TRP A 35 -10.47 -8.82 -5.34
C TRP A 35 -10.03 -8.46 -6.75
N VAL A 36 -8.85 -8.89 -7.18
CA VAL A 36 -8.35 -8.68 -8.56
C VAL A 36 -9.24 -9.39 -9.58
N ALA A 37 -9.69 -10.61 -9.29
CA ALA A 37 -10.58 -11.37 -10.15
C ALA A 37 -11.97 -10.70 -10.29
N GLU A 38 -12.51 -10.18 -9.19
CA GLU A 38 -13.82 -9.50 -9.17
C GLU A 38 -13.78 -8.09 -9.77
N ASN A 39 -12.66 -7.38 -9.62
CA ASN A 39 -12.50 -5.98 -10.03
C ASN A 39 -11.64 -5.86 -11.29
N ALA A 40 -11.74 -6.85 -12.17
CA ALA A 40 -11.00 -6.93 -13.43
C ALA A 40 -11.47 -5.89 -14.48
N VAL A 41 -11.16 -4.60 -14.29
CA VAL A 41 -11.04 -3.59 -15.36
C VAL A 41 -10.04 -4.04 -16.44
N SER A 42 -10.43 -3.87 -17.70
CA SER A 42 -9.59 -4.10 -18.88
C SER A 42 -8.28 -3.30 -18.84
N GLY A 43 -7.17 -3.93 -19.26
CA GLY A 43 -5.85 -3.29 -19.35
C GLY A 43 -4.74 -4.04 -18.61
N GLU A 44 -3.51 -3.59 -18.82
CA GLU A 44 -2.33 -4.11 -18.12
C GLU A 44 -2.35 -3.71 -16.64
N ARG A 45 -1.92 -4.64 -15.77
CA ARG A 45 -1.91 -4.45 -14.32
C ARG A 45 -0.57 -4.81 -13.76
N VAL A 46 -0.11 -3.96 -12.85
CA VAL A 46 1.14 -4.13 -12.14
C VAL A 46 0.85 -4.21 -10.65
N LEU A 47 1.37 -5.25 -10.01
CA LEU A 47 1.47 -5.28 -8.56
C LEU A 47 2.77 -4.58 -8.14
N GLN A 48 2.63 -3.47 -7.41
CA GLN A 48 3.73 -2.80 -6.73
C GLN A 48 3.64 -3.10 -5.23
N GLN A 49 4.78 -3.44 -4.64
CA GLN A 49 4.97 -3.64 -3.20
C GLN A 49 6.39 -3.18 -2.82
N ASP A 50 6.61 -2.87 -1.54
CA ASP A 50 7.95 -2.57 -1.04
C ASP A 50 8.79 -3.85 -0.85
N TRP A 51 10.01 -3.69 -0.32
CA TRP A 51 10.92 -4.80 -0.08
C TRP A 51 11.01 -5.25 1.38
N ALA A 52 9.93 -5.10 2.15
CA ALA A 52 9.84 -5.68 3.49
C ALA A 52 10.18 -7.19 3.45
N PRO A 53 10.70 -7.77 4.55
CA PRO A 53 11.15 -9.18 4.55
C PRO A 53 10.11 -10.19 4.05
N ALA A 54 8.83 -10.01 4.38
CA ALA A 54 7.74 -10.87 3.91
C ALA A 54 7.50 -10.74 2.39
N HIS A 55 7.60 -9.53 1.85
CA HIS A 55 7.34 -9.23 0.44
C HIS A 55 8.49 -9.68 -0.46
N SER A 56 9.72 -9.63 0.06
CA SER A 56 10.94 -10.03 -0.65
C SER A 56 11.33 -11.51 -0.46
N ALA A 57 10.57 -12.27 0.32
CA ALA A 57 10.80 -13.71 0.49
C ALA A 57 10.66 -14.45 -0.85
N ARG A 58 11.53 -15.44 -1.08
CA ARG A 58 11.54 -16.20 -2.34
C ARG A 58 10.19 -16.85 -2.66
N SER A 59 9.50 -17.38 -1.66
CA SER A 59 8.16 -17.96 -1.83
C SER A 59 7.12 -16.91 -2.21
N THR A 60 7.23 -15.68 -1.67
CA THR A 60 6.31 -14.58 -2.01
C THR A 60 6.52 -14.13 -3.44
N LEU A 61 7.78 -13.98 -3.87
CA LEU A 61 8.09 -13.63 -5.26
C LEU A 61 7.60 -14.70 -6.25
N ALA A 62 7.75 -15.99 -5.91
CA ALA A 62 7.22 -17.10 -6.72
C ALA A 62 5.69 -17.09 -6.81
N PHE A 63 5.00 -16.76 -5.71
CA PHE A 63 3.56 -16.54 -5.71
C PHE A 63 3.20 -15.37 -6.64
N CYS A 64 3.86 -14.21 -6.48
CA CYS A 64 3.59 -13.04 -7.31
C CYS A 64 3.83 -13.30 -8.79
N GLN A 65 4.90 -14.00 -9.15
CA GLN A 65 5.19 -14.39 -10.53
C GLN A 65 4.09 -15.28 -11.14
N SER A 66 3.48 -16.14 -10.34
CA SER A 66 2.46 -17.09 -10.81
C SER A 66 1.08 -16.46 -10.96
N HIS A 67 0.76 -15.44 -10.15
CA HIS A 67 -0.59 -14.88 -10.07
C HIS A 67 -0.70 -13.43 -10.58
N PHE A 68 0.42 -12.70 -10.65
CA PHE A 68 0.48 -11.29 -11.07
C PHE A 68 1.57 -11.11 -12.14
N PRO A 69 1.27 -11.36 -13.43
CA PRO A 69 2.26 -11.31 -14.51
C PRO A 69 3.02 -9.98 -14.62
N GLY A 70 2.38 -8.86 -14.25
CA GLY A 70 2.99 -7.53 -14.25
C GLY A 70 3.61 -7.09 -12.92
N HIS A 71 3.84 -7.97 -11.93
CA HIS A 71 4.44 -7.52 -10.67
C HIS A 71 5.84 -6.93 -10.87
N TRP A 72 6.15 -5.85 -10.14
CA TRP A 72 7.49 -5.28 -10.17
C TRP A 72 8.48 -6.07 -9.32
N THR A 73 9.67 -6.30 -9.88
CA THR A 73 10.79 -6.96 -9.20
C THR A 73 11.76 -5.92 -8.61
N LYS A 74 12.75 -6.39 -7.83
CA LYS A 74 13.78 -5.54 -7.22
C LYS A 74 14.60 -4.74 -8.23
N ASP A 75 14.68 -5.22 -9.46
CA ASP A 75 15.39 -4.55 -10.54
C ASP A 75 14.61 -3.34 -11.07
N PHE A 76 13.29 -3.30 -10.85
CA PHE A 76 12.42 -2.22 -11.30
C PHE A 76 12.10 -1.22 -10.19
N TRP A 77 11.71 -1.69 -9.00
CA TRP A 77 11.35 -0.82 -7.88
C TRP A 77 12.52 -0.67 -6.89
N PRO A 78 13.08 0.55 -6.72
CA PRO A 78 14.20 0.76 -5.81
C PRO A 78 13.81 0.54 -4.33
N ALA A 79 14.76 0.06 -3.52
CA ALA A 79 14.61 0.02 -2.07
C ALA A 79 14.57 1.43 -1.47
N ASN A 80 13.97 1.57 -0.29
CA ASN A 80 13.90 2.82 0.48
C ASN A 80 13.38 4.02 -0.31
N SER A 81 12.32 3.81 -1.11
CA SER A 81 11.74 4.85 -1.98
C SER A 81 10.31 5.22 -1.59
N PRO A 82 10.06 5.67 -0.34
CA PRO A 82 8.73 6.09 0.10
C PRO A 82 8.23 7.30 -0.71
N ASP A 83 9.14 8.15 -1.20
CA ASP A 83 8.82 9.33 -2.02
C ASP A 83 8.18 8.98 -3.38
N LEU A 84 8.28 7.70 -3.80
CA LEU A 84 7.69 7.17 -5.02
C LEU A 84 6.44 6.34 -4.76
N ASN A 85 6.22 5.84 -3.55
CA ASN A 85 5.09 4.98 -3.21
C ASN A 85 3.83 5.80 -2.87
N PRO A 86 2.74 5.75 -3.67
CA PRO A 86 1.48 6.45 -3.39
C PRO A 86 0.93 6.25 -1.98
N MET A 87 1.14 5.05 -1.42
CA MET A 87 0.73 4.77 -0.06
C MET A 87 1.46 5.64 0.95
N ASP A 88 2.78 5.72 0.81
CA ASP A 88 3.65 6.36 1.79
C ASP A 88 3.59 7.89 1.68
N PHE A 89 3.69 8.44 0.47
CA PHE A 89 3.76 9.90 0.32
C PHE A 89 2.40 10.62 0.43
N ALA A 90 1.27 9.89 0.38
CA ALA A 90 -0.06 10.51 0.36
C ALA A 90 -1.10 9.79 1.24
N VAL A 91 -1.43 8.53 0.93
CA VAL A 91 -2.62 7.87 1.51
C VAL A 91 -2.48 7.70 3.03
N TRP A 92 -1.32 7.27 3.52
CA TRP A 92 -1.10 7.13 4.96
C TRP A 92 -1.15 8.47 5.71
N GLY A 93 -0.57 9.52 5.14
CA GLY A 93 -0.65 10.87 5.69
C GLY A 93 -2.09 11.40 5.75
N TYR A 94 -2.86 11.18 4.69
CA TYR A 94 -4.28 11.53 4.63
C TYR A 94 -5.10 10.82 5.71
N LEU A 95 -4.94 9.50 5.82
CA LEU A 95 -5.62 8.68 6.84
C LEU A 95 -5.23 9.13 8.24
N GLN A 96 -3.94 9.33 8.51
CA GLN A 96 -3.46 9.78 9.80
C GLN A 96 -4.07 11.14 10.18
N GLN A 97 -4.03 12.13 9.27
CA GLN A 97 -4.59 13.45 9.52
C GLN A 97 -6.09 13.39 9.88
N LYS A 98 -6.87 12.60 9.15
CA LYS A 98 -8.32 12.50 9.34
C LYS A 98 -8.67 11.69 10.58
N VAL A 99 -8.06 10.52 10.77
CA VAL A 99 -8.36 9.62 11.90
C VAL A 99 -7.95 10.26 13.22
N PHE A 100 -6.78 10.89 13.29
CA PHE A 100 -6.26 11.49 14.53
C PHE A 100 -6.69 12.95 14.75
N SER A 101 -7.58 13.49 13.92
CA SER A 101 -8.27 14.76 14.21
C SER A 101 -9.19 14.70 15.44
N LYS A 102 -9.52 13.48 15.90
CA LYS A 102 -10.30 13.20 17.10
C LYS A 102 -9.63 12.12 17.94
N SER A 103 -9.85 12.16 19.26
CA SER A 103 -9.38 11.11 20.17
C SER A 103 -10.28 9.88 20.11
N HIS A 104 -9.68 8.69 20.25
CA HIS A 104 -10.40 7.41 20.27
C HIS A 104 -10.29 6.78 21.65
N GLN A 105 -11.41 6.34 22.23
CA GLN A 105 -11.45 5.78 23.59
C GLN A 105 -11.18 4.27 23.62
N SER A 106 -11.05 3.63 22.46
CA SER A 106 -10.75 2.20 22.34
C SER A 106 -10.15 1.85 20.99
N LEU A 107 -9.52 0.67 20.92
CA LEU A 107 -9.01 0.12 19.66
C LEU A 107 -10.13 -0.08 18.63
N ASN A 108 -11.33 -0.49 19.07
CA ASN A 108 -12.47 -0.67 18.18
C ASN A 108 -12.97 0.67 17.61
N ALA A 109 -12.98 1.73 18.43
CA ALA A 109 -13.31 3.08 17.95
C ALA A 109 -12.29 3.58 16.92
N LEU A 110 -10.99 3.30 17.15
CA LEU A 110 -9.93 3.62 16.21
C LEU A 110 -10.09 2.86 14.88
N LYS A 111 -10.32 1.53 14.94
CA LYS A 111 -10.56 0.70 13.74
C LYS A 111 -11.77 1.18 12.94
N ALA A 112 -12.88 1.46 13.62
CA ALA A 112 -14.09 1.97 12.97
C ALA A 112 -13.84 3.34 12.33
N SER A 113 -13.09 4.22 13.00
CA SER A 113 -12.75 5.52 12.41
C SER A 113 -11.81 5.38 11.22
N LEU A 114 -10.85 4.45 11.25
CA LEU A 114 -9.96 4.18 10.12
C LEU A 114 -10.75 3.67 8.92
N GLN A 115 -11.66 2.72 9.14
CA GLN A 115 -12.52 2.15 8.10
C GLN A 115 -13.42 3.23 7.47
N ASN A 116 -14.07 4.06 8.28
CA ASN A 116 -14.91 5.14 7.76
C ASN A 116 -14.10 6.12 6.90
N VAL A 117 -12.92 6.54 7.35
CA VAL A 117 -12.08 7.46 6.56
C VAL A 117 -11.60 6.78 5.28
N TRP A 118 -11.28 5.48 5.32
CA TRP A 118 -10.88 4.69 4.15
C TRP A 118 -11.99 4.62 3.10
N ASP A 119 -13.22 4.33 3.52
CA ASP A 119 -14.37 4.23 2.64
C ASP A 119 -14.77 5.60 2.06
N ASP A 120 -14.50 6.67 2.81
CA ASP A 120 -14.76 8.06 2.40
C ASP A 120 -13.61 8.69 1.57
N ILE A 121 -12.56 7.93 1.21
CA ILE A 121 -11.50 8.47 0.35
C ILE A 121 -12.08 8.81 -1.02
N ASP A 122 -11.97 10.08 -1.41
CA ASP A 122 -12.36 10.54 -2.74
C ASP A 122 -11.52 9.86 -3.83
N VAL A 123 -12.20 9.23 -4.79
CA VAL A 123 -11.56 8.61 -5.96
C VAL A 123 -10.72 9.62 -6.77
N THR A 124 -11.10 10.90 -6.76
CA THR A 124 -10.35 11.98 -7.40
C THR A 124 -9.00 12.19 -6.73
N PHE A 125 -8.95 12.17 -5.40
CA PHE A 125 -7.70 12.21 -4.64
C PHE A 125 -6.79 11.03 -4.99
N LEU A 126 -7.34 9.81 -5.07
CA LEU A 126 -6.57 8.62 -5.45
C LEU A 126 -6.02 8.73 -6.88
N ARG A 127 -6.82 9.22 -7.84
CA ARG A 127 -6.39 9.41 -9.23
C ARG A 127 -5.27 10.44 -9.33
N LEU A 128 -5.41 11.59 -8.68
CA LEU A 128 -4.36 12.63 -8.65
C LEU A 128 -3.09 12.11 -7.99
N THR A 129 -3.21 11.33 -6.91
CA THR A 129 -2.08 10.68 -6.25
C THR A 129 -1.31 9.77 -7.22
N VAL A 130 -2.01 8.91 -7.97
CA VAL A 130 -1.38 8.02 -8.97
C VAL A 130 -0.72 8.81 -10.10
N ILE A 131 -1.39 9.84 -10.63
CA ILE A 131 -0.83 10.69 -11.69
C ILE A 131 0.43 11.43 -11.19
N SER A 132 0.47 11.82 -9.92
CA SER A 132 1.63 12.52 -9.33
C SER A 132 2.91 11.68 -9.28
N VAL A 133 2.80 10.34 -9.40
CA VAL A 133 3.96 9.43 -9.44
C VAL A 133 4.90 9.79 -10.58
N GLU A 134 4.37 10.17 -11.75
CA GLU A 134 5.21 10.57 -12.89
C GLU A 134 6.05 11.82 -12.57
N LYS A 135 5.44 12.81 -11.91
CA LYS A 135 6.14 14.04 -11.46
C LYS A 135 7.23 13.70 -10.44
N ARG A 136 6.94 12.76 -9.52
CA ARG A 136 7.87 12.26 -8.50
C ARG A 136 9.05 11.50 -9.10
N LEU A 137 8.81 10.66 -10.12
CA LEU A 137 9.87 9.98 -10.86
C LEU A 137 10.82 10.97 -11.55
N LYS A 138 10.27 12.02 -12.19
CA LYS A 138 11.06 13.10 -12.79
C LYS A 138 11.90 13.83 -11.75
N ALA A 139 11.33 14.13 -10.58
CA ALA A 139 12.04 14.76 -9.47
C ALA A 139 13.18 13.88 -8.93
N CYS A 140 12.92 12.59 -8.75
CA CYS A 140 13.93 11.60 -8.35
C CYS A 140 15.10 11.56 -9.34
N THR A 141 14.80 11.59 -10.65
CA THR A 141 15.83 11.62 -11.70
C THR A 141 16.64 12.92 -11.67
N ALA A 142 15.98 14.07 -11.50
CA ALA A 142 16.64 15.36 -11.35
C ALA A 142 17.55 15.42 -10.10
N ALA A 143 17.11 14.79 -9.02
CA ALA A 143 17.88 14.61 -7.79
C ALA A 143 18.94 13.51 -7.88
N LYS A 144 19.08 12.83 -9.04
CA LYS A 144 20.00 11.71 -9.26
C LYS A 144 19.83 10.58 -8.23
N GLY A 145 18.59 10.31 -7.84
CA GLY A 145 18.24 9.28 -6.85
C GLY A 145 18.39 9.72 -5.38
N ALA A 146 18.76 10.98 -5.11
CA ALA A 146 18.71 11.51 -3.75
C ALA A 146 17.26 11.79 -3.30
N HIS A 147 17.06 11.91 -1.99
CA HIS A 147 15.78 12.33 -1.41
C HIS A 147 15.34 13.70 -1.95
N PHE A 148 14.02 13.85 -2.10
CA PHE A 148 13.39 15.09 -2.55
C PHE A 148 12.10 15.30 -1.77
N GLU A 149 11.84 16.55 -1.35
CA GLU A 149 10.62 16.90 -0.63
C GLU A 149 9.65 17.70 -1.52
N HIS A 150 8.36 17.62 -1.18
CA HIS A 150 7.24 18.45 -1.64
C HIS A 150 7.32 19.02 -3.06
N LEU A 151 6.79 18.25 -4.02
CA LEU A 151 6.41 18.79 -5.31
C LEU A 151 5.11 19.58 -5.15
N HIS A 152 5.20 20.89 -4.91
CA HIS A 152 4.04 21.79 -4.91
C HIS A 152 3.21 21.55 -6.18
N GLU A 153 1.91 21.26 -5.99
CA GLU A 153 0.90 21.26 -7.06
C GLU A 153 0.81 22.63 -7.71
#